data_AF-A0A8T4WFS0-F1
#
_entry.id   AF-A0A8T4WFS0-F1
#
_cell.length_a   1.000
_cell.length_b   1.000
_cell.length_c   1.000
_cell.angle_alpha   90.00
_cell.angle_beta   90.00
_cell.angle_gamma   90.00
#
_symmetry.space_group_name_H-M   'P 1'
#
loop_
_entity.id
_entity.type
_entity.pdbx_description
1 polymer ?
#
loop_
_entity_poly.entity_id
_entity_poly.type
_entity_poly.pdbx_seq_one_letter_code
_entity_poly.pdbx_strand_id
1 'polypeptide(L)'
;MGAGNRKKNIEDLEPHLLRYGEIGTKSSNVRKHFEDILIDNIERTFLSRNKEVITEKRGLGRIFAYTQNENTYLFSRIFGIVSYSRVKKLNFDLKEIKKQARKFAEDISGTFAVRARRVGEHEYTSQDVEEEVGSVILDENPELDVDLDDPEHEFHIEIRHSYAYIFTEIEEGPGGLPLSSQGKVLSYVENKYDFLATWMIMKRGARPYVFTDDKKWIERLKIWDPNLKAIEVKNFQEMMSMEHLERGR
;
A
#
# COMPACT_ATOMS: atom_id res chain seq x y z
N MET A 1 -40.46 -0.86 -4.24
CA MET A 1 -39.37 -0.10 -4.89
C MET A 1 -38.07 -0.75 -4.47
N GLY A 2 -37.40 -1.40 -5.42
CA GLY A 2 -36.45 -2.49 -5.18
C GLY A 2 -35.18 -2.07 -4.46
N ALA A 3 -34.87 -2.80 -3.38
CA ALA A 3 -33.51 -2.91 -2.86
C ALA A 3 -32.66 -3.57 -3.94
N GLY A 4 -31.95 -2.75 -4.71
CA GLY A 4 -31.00 -3.19 -5.72
C GLY A 4 -29.86 -3.95 -5.06
N ASN A 5 -29.96 -5.27 -5.16
CA ASN A 5 -28.99 -6.27 -4.77
C ASN A 5 -27.69 -6.05 -5.57
N ARG A 6 -26.81 -5.14 -5.15
CA ARG A 6 -25.45 -5.01 -5.69
C ARG A 6 -24.56 -6.10 -5.08
N LYS A 7 -24.71 -7.33 -5.55
CA LYS A 7 -23.56 -8.22 -5.62
C LYS A 7 -22.69 -7.67 -6.75
N LYS A 8 -21.79 -6.74 -6.46
CA LYS A 8 -20.70 -6.43 -7.40
C LYS A 8 -19.87 -7.71 -7.53
N ASN A 9 -19.62 -8.13 -8.75
CA ASN A 9 -18.89 -9.37 -9.02
C ASN A 9 -17.46 -9.22 -8.50
N ILE A 10 -17.02 -10.19 -7.70
CA ILE A 10 -15.61 -10.33 -7.25
C ILE A 10 -14.65 -10.40 -8.46
N GLU A 11 -15.17 -10.72 -9.64
CA GLU A 11 -14.45 -10.81 -10.92
C GLU A 11 -13.89 -9.46 -11.42
N ASP A 12 -14.39 -8.32 -10.94
CA ASP A 12 -13.92 -6.98 -11.34
C ASP A 12 -12.79 -6.44 -10.43
N LEU A 13 -12.36 -7.20 -9.43
CA LEU A 13 -11.29 -6.77 -8.52
C LEU A 13 -9.93 -7.11 -9.09
N GLU A 14 -9.08 -6.09 -9.18
CA GLU A 14 -7.73 -6.22 -9.69
C GLU A 14 -6.75 -6.40 -8.52
N PRO A 15 -5.74 -7.27 -8.64
CA PRO A 15 -4.79 -7.47 -7.57
C PRO A 15 -3.74 -6.37 -7.53
N HIS A 16 -3.44 -5.92 -6.31
CA HIS A 16 -2.38 -4.99 -5.99
C HIS A 16 -1.38 -5.64 -5.03
N LEU A 17 -0.10 -5.51 -5.34
CA LEU A 17 1.00 -5.87 -4.46
C LEU A 17 1.36 -4.66 -3.60
N LEU A 18 1.15 -4.77 -2.29
CA LEU A 18 1.48 -3.71 -1.33
C LEU A 18 2.82 -4.02 -0.65
N ARG A 19 3.75 -3.09 -0.78
CA ARG A 19 5.10 -3.16 -0.20
C ARG A 19 5.16 -2.27 1.02
N TYR A 20 5.78 -2.78 2.08
CA TYR A 20 6.03 -2.06 3.32
C TYR A 20 7.52 -2.16 3.67
N GLY A 21 8.04 -1.13 4.35
CA GLY A 21 9.47 -1.00 4.64
C GLY A 21 9.86 -1.58 6.01
N GLU A 22 9.73 -0.76 7.05
CA GLU A 22 10.24 -1.00 8.41
C GLU A 22 9.67 -2.25 9.12
N ILE A 23 8.62 -2.85 8.58
CA ILE A 23 7.98 -4.06 9.11
C ILE A 23 8.83 -5.32 8.78
N GLY A 24 9.52 -5.32 7.64
CA GLY A 24 10.25 -6.47 7.13
C GLY A 24 11.48 -6.89 7.94
N THR A 25 12.06 -5.97 8.72
CA THR A 25 13.26 -6.22 9.56
C THR A 25 12.93 -6.72 10.96
N LYS A 26 11.64 -6.76 11.33
CA LYS A 26 11.18 -7.20 12.65
C LYS A 26 11.12 -8.73 12.76
N SER A 27 11.12 -9.23 14.00
CA SER A 27 10.87 -10.65 14.31
C SER A 27 9.54 -11.11 13.71
N SER A 28 9.39 -12.40 13.43
CA SER A 28 8.19 -12.96 12.78
C SER A 28 6.88 -12.55 13.48
N ASN A 29 6.86 -12.59 14.82
CA ASN A 29 5.70 -12.21 15.62
C ASN A 29 5.37 -10.71 15.51
N VAL A 30 6.38 -9.85 15.61
CA VAL A 30 6.20 -8.40 15.49
C VAL A 30 5.75 -8.03 14.07
N ARG A 31 6.35 -8.67 13.06
CA ARG A 31 5.96 -8.50 11.66
C ARG A 31 4.50 -8.86 11.44
N LYS A 32 4.07 -10.03 11.88
CA LYS A 32 2.68 -10.49 11.77
C LYS A 32 1.71 -9.50 12.40
N HIS A 33 2.03 -9.03 13.60
CA HIS A 33 1.22 -8.02 14.30
C HIS A 33 1.11 -6.71 13.51
N PHE A 34 2.21 -6.20 12.95
CA PHE A 34 2.20 -4.99 12.13
C PHE A 34 1.41 -5.18 10.82
N GLU A 35 1.52 -6.34 10.19
CA GLU A 35 0.70 -6.68 9.01
C GLU A 35 -0.78 -6.75 9.36
N ASP A 36 -1.16 -7.32 10.51
CA ASP A 36 -2.56 -7.37 10.97
C ASP A 36 -3.14 -5.95 11.13
N ILE A 37 -2.36 -5.05 11.75
CA ILE A 37 -2.75 -3.63 11.91
C ILE A 37 -2.88 -2.95 10.53
N LEU A 38 -1.93 -3.20 9.62
CA LEU A 38 -1.95 -2.58 8.30
C LEU A 38 -3.17 -3.03 7.48
N ILE A 39 -3.52 -4.31 7.55
CA ILE A 39 -4.74 -4.84 6.91
C ILE A 39 -6.00 -4.19 7.46
N ASP A 40 -6.13 -4.09 8.79
CA ASP A 40 -7.27 -3.41 9.42
C ASP A 40 -7.35 -1.93 9.01
N ASN A 41 -6.20 -1.25 8.87
CA ASN A 41 -6.17 0.13 8.36
C ASN A 41 -6.59 0.23 6.89
N ILE A 42 -6.20 -0.73 6.04
CA ILE A 42 -6.66 -0.81 4.65
C ILE A 42 -8.17 -0.97 4.60
N GLU A 43 -8.70 -1.99 5.26
CA GLU A 43 -10.13 -2.31 5.24
C GLU A 43 -10.99 -1.15 5.75
N ARG A 44 -10.57 -0.49 6.84
CA ARG A 44 -11.25 0.71 7.36
C ARG A 44 -11.23 1.88 6.39
N THR A 45 -10.13 2.11 5.70
CA THR A 45 -9.98 3.20 4.73
C THR A 45 -10.94 3.03 3.57
N PHE A 46 -11.06 1.82 3.04
CA PHE A 46 -11.99 1.50 1.96
C PHE A 46 -13.45 1.53 2.43
N LEU A 47 -13.75 0.92 3.60
CA LEU A 47 -15.09 0.91 4.18
C LEU A 47 -15.63 2.33 4.42
N SER A 48 -14.80 3.23 4.96
CA SER A 48 -15.19 4.62 5.23
C SER A 48 -15.61 5.41 3.98
N ARG A 49 -15.22 4.95 2.80
CA ARG A 49 -15.55 5.55 1.50
C ARG A 49 -16.56 4.72 0.71
N ASN A 50 -17.17 3.72 1.36
CA ASN A 50 -18.09 2.78 0.73
C ASN A 50 -17.48 2.11 -0.51
N LYS A 51 -16.18 1.73 -0.40
CA LYS A 51 -15.42 1.01 -1.42
C LYS A 51 -15.08 -0.38 -0.93
N GLU A 52 -14.96 -1.31 -1.87
CA GLU A 52 -14.66 -2.71 -1.60
C GLU A 52 -13.15 -2.96 -1.71
N VAL A 53 -12.63 -3.75 -0.78
CA VAL A 53 -11.28 -4.30 -0.84
C VAL A 53 -11.27 -5.68 -0.20
N ILE A 54 -10.54 -6.62 -0.79
CA ILE A 54 -10.22 -7.91 -0.18
C ILE A 54 -8.73 -7.92 0.11
N THR A 55 -8.32 -8.27 1.32
CA THR A 55 -6.90 -8.36 1.68
C THR A 55 -6.46 -9.81 1.85
N GLU A 56 -5.24 -10.13 1.42
CA GLU A 56 -4.64 -11.45 1.59
C GLU A 56 -3.20 -11.34 2.10
N LYS A 57 -2.86 -12.15 3.11
CA LYS A 57 -1.48 -12.41 3.51
C LYS A 57 -0.94 -13.60 2.73
N ARG A 58 0.03 -13.38 1.85
CA ARG A 58 0.73 -14.46 1.14
C ARG A 58 2.20 -14.44 1.48
N GLY A 59 2.56 -15.09 2.60
CA GLY A 59 3.91 -15.52 2.96
C GLY A 59 5.06 -14.48 2.83
N LEU A 60 5.74 -14.18 3.93
CA LEU A 60 7.06 -13.53 3.97
C LEU A 60 7.15 -12.13 3.32
N GLY A 61 6.41 -11.13 3.79
CA GLY A 61 6.83 -9.73 3.56
C GLY A 61 5.97 -8.89 2.61
N ARG A 62 4.79 -9.36 2.20
CA ARG A 62 3.87 -8.63 1.29
C ARG A 62 2.42 -8.80 1.71
N ILE A 63 1.63 -7.76 1.47
CA ILE A 63 0.17 -7.80 1.54
C ILE A 63 -0.34 -7.67 0.11
N PHE A 64 -1.34 -8.49 -0.23
CA PHE A 64 -2.09 -8.33 -1.46
C PHE A 64 -3.44 -7.72 -1.14
N ALA A 65 -3.87 -6.76 -1.96
CA ALA A 65 -5.20 -6.20 -1.90
C ALA A 65 -5.88 -6.39 -3.26
N TYR A 66 -7.19 -6.60 -3.27
CA TYR A 66 -7.97 -6.71 -4.49
C TYR A 66 -9.06 -5.64 -4.45
N THR A 67 -9.01 -4.70 -5.39
CA THR A 67 -10.00 -3.61 -5.48
C THR A 67 -10.23 -3.19 -6.93
N GLN A 68 -11.26 -2.39 -7.18
CA GLN A 68 -11.49 -1.79 -8.49
C GLN A 68 -10.41 -0.74 -8.78
N ASN A 69 -9.99 -0.63 -10.04
CA ASN A 69 -8.88 0.25 -10.45
C ASN A 69 -9.08 1.72 -10.01
N GLU A 70 -10.31 2.24 -10.06
CA GLU A 70 -10.61 3.61 -9.66
C GLU A 70 -10.42 3.88 -8.15
N ASN A 71 -10.21 2.85 -7.33
CA ASN A 71 -9.98 2.96 -5.89
C ASN A 71 -8.50 2.84 -5.49
N THR A 72 -7.61 2.57 -6.46
CA THR A 72 -6.16 2.38 -6.25
C THR A 72 -5.52 3.54 -5.46
N TYR A 73 -5.96 4.78 -5.71
CA TYR A 73 -5.47 5.98 -5.02
C TYR A 73 -5.61 5.94 -3.49
N LEU A 74 -6.47 5.10 -2.92
CA LEU A 74 -6.66 4.98 -1.48
C LEU A 74 -5.44 4.41 -0.76
N PHE A 75 -4.61 3.61 -1.44
CA PHE A 75 -3.36 3.11 -0.87
C PHE A 75 -2.39 4.24 -0.52
N SER A 76 -2.41 5.36 -1.25
CA SER A 76 -1.62 6.57 -0.97
C SER A 76 -2.00 7.31 0.33
N ARG A 77 -3.05 6.87 1.02
CA ARG A 77 -3.56 7.47 2.27
C ARG A 77 -3.38 6.60 3.50
N ILE A 78 -2.63 5.50 3.40
CA ILE A 78 -2.48 4.50 4.46
C ILE A 78 -1.02 4.39 4.89
N PHE A 79 -0.71 4.89 6.09
CA PHE A 79 0.63 4.74 6.67
C PHE A 79 1.03 3.27 6.81
N GLY A 80 2.29 2.98 6.55
CA GLY A 80 2.84 1.63 6.48
C GLY A 80 3.00 1.10 5.05
N ILE A 81 2.22 1.60 4.08
CA ILE A 81 2.42 1.29 2.65
C ILE A 81 3.55 2.18 2.13
N VAL A 82 4.67 1.58 1.73
CA VAL A 82 5.81 2.28 1.10
C VAL A 82 5.55 2.46 -0.38
N SER A 83 5.12 1.41 -1.07
CA SER A 83 4.69 1.50 -2.46
C SER A 83 3.67 0.42 -2.77
N TYR A 84 2.97 0.60 -3.86
CA TYR A 84 1.97 -0.35 -4.33
C TYR A 84 2.00 -0.41 -5.86
N SER A 85 1.66 -1.58 -6.40
CA SER A 85 1.57 -1.79 -7.83
C SER A 85 0.35 -2.63 -8.12
N ARG A 86 -0.44 -2.26 -9.13
CA ARG A 86 -1.33 -3.21 -9.77
C ARG A 86 -0.49 -4.33 -10.39
N VAL A 87 -0.89 -5.58 -10.21
CA VAL A 87 -0.12 -6.73 -10.70
C VAL A 87 -0.96 -7.64 -11.60
N LYS A 88 -0.31 -8.35 -12.52
CA LYS A 88 -0.84 -9.59 -13.06
C LYS A 88 -0.29 -10.75 -12.24
N LYS A 89 -1.18 -11.47 -11.57
CA LYS A 89 -0.82 -12.66 -10.79
C LYS A 89 -0.96 -13.92 -11.62
N LEU A 90 0.09 -14.73 -11.63
CA LEU A 90 0.18 -15.97 -12.40
C LEU A 90 0.77 -17.07 -11.50
N ASN A 91 0.46 -18.33 -11.78
CA ASN A 91 1.36 -19.40 -11.36
C ASN A 91 2.71 -19.18 -12.07
N PHE A 92 3.82 -19.50 -11.42
CA PHE A 92 5.11 -19.39 -12.06
C PHE A 92 5.18 -20.34 -13.25
N ASP A 93 5.15 -19.77 -14.44
CA ASP A 93 5.39 -20.41 -15.72
C ASP A 93 6.08 -19.39 -16.60
N LEU A 94 7.35 -19.66 -16.94
CA LEU A 94 8.17 -18.77 -17.72
C LEU A 94 7.56 -18.50 -19.10
N LYS A 95 6.79 -19.43 -19.66
CA LYS A 95 6.07 -19.21 -20.93
C LYS A 95 5.01 -18.13 -20.80
N GLU A 96 4.26 -18.12 -19.71
CA GLU A 96 3.23 -17.11 -19.48
C GLU A 96 3.86 -15.76 -19.14
N ILE A 97 5.00 -15.74 -18.42
CA ILE A 97 5.76 -14.51 -18.18
C ILE A 97 6.24 -13.91 -19.51
N LYS A 98 6.87 -14.70 -20.38
CA LYS A 98 7.31 -14.28 -21.72
C LYS A 98 6.16 -13.72 -22.56
N LYS A 99 4.98 -14.33 -22.48
CA LYS A 99 3.79 -13.83 -23.18
C LYS A 99 3.35 -12.46 -22.67
N GLN A 100 3.44 -12.19 -21.36
CA GLN A 100 3.16 -10.84 -20.85
C GLN A 100 4.24 -9.85 -21.25
N ALA A 101 5.51 -10.29 -21.34
CA ALA A 101 6.62 -9.46 -21.78
C ALA A 101 6.48 -9.02 -23.25
N ARG A 102 6.03 -9.91 -24.14
CA ARG A 102 5.72 -9.55 -25.54
C ARG A 102 4.65 -8.46 -25.63
N LYS A 103 3.55 -8.62 -24.89
CA LYS A 103 2.49 -7.61 -24.83
C LYS A 103 2.99 -6.27 -24.32
N PHE A 104 3.89 -6.29 -23.34
CA PHE A 104 4.52 -5.07 -22.85
C PHE A 104 5.36 -4.41 -23.95
N ALA A 105 6.13 -5.20 -24.73
CA ALA A 105 6.95 -4.70 -25.83
C ALA A 105 6.13 -4.08 -26.98
N GLU A 106 4.91 -4.56 -27.24
CA GLU A 106 4.03 -4.05 -28.30
C GLU A 106 3.65 -2.57 -28.13
N ASP A 107 3.60 -2.07 -26.90
CA ASP A 107 3.02 -0.77 -26.55
C ASP A 107 4.05 0.33 -26.26
N ILE A 108 5.36 0.06 -26.40
CA ILE A 108 6.44 0.98 -25.98
C ILE A 108 7.54 1.14 -27.04
N SER A 109 8.35 2.18 -26.89
CA SER A 109 9.57 2.45 -27.67
C SER A 109 10.65 3.02 -26.74
N GLY A 110 11.92 3.07 -27.17
CA GLY A 110 12.98 3.67 -26.35
C GLY A 110 13.73 2.63 -25.51
N THR A 111 14.05 2.94 -24.25
CA THR A 111 14.86 2.05 -23.40
C THR A 111 14.03 1.31 -22.35
N PHE A 112 14.44 0.08 -22.03
CA PHE A 112 13.78 -0.69 -20.98
C PHE A 112 14.75 -1.50 -20.10
N ALA A 113 14.27 -1.90 -18.92
CA ALA A 113 14.91 -2.89 -18.07
C ALA A 113 13.91 -3.94 -17.58
N VAL A 114 14.35 -5.20 -17.48
CA VAL A 114 13.64 -6.23 -16.72
C VAL A 114 14.20 -6.29 -15.32
N ARG A 115 13.32 -6.28 -14.30
CA ARG A 115 13.72 -6.32 -12.89
C ARG A 115 13.02 -7.49 -12.19
N ALA A 116 13.74 -8.55 -11.88
CA ALA A 116 13.21 -9.74 -11.26
C ALA A 116 13.64 -9.87 -9.79
N ARG A 117 12.67 -10.11 -8.91
CA ARG A 117 12.92 -10.40 -7.49
C ARG A 117 12.40 -11.76 -7.12
N ARG A 118 13.28 -12.63 -6.63
CA ARG A 118 12.93 -14.00 -6.22
C ARG A 118 12.90 -14.18 -4.69
N VAL A 119 11.88 -14.89 -4.21
CA VAL A 119 11.79 -15.38 -2.83
C VAL A 119 11.39 -16.85 -2.85
N GLY A 120 12.16 -17.67 -2.13
CA GLY A 120 12.03 -19.13 -2.10
C GLY A 120 13.19 -19.85 -2.79
N GLU A 121 13.11 -21.18 -2.85
CA GLU A 121 14.09 -22.06 -3.50
C GLU A 121 13.66 -22.34 -4.93
N HIS A 122 14.58 -22.13 -5.87
CA HIS A 122 14.34 -22.24 -7.32
C HIS A 122 15.64 -22.64 -8.02
N GLU A 123 15.53 -23.34 -9.15
CA GLU A 123 16.68 -23.79 -9.95
C GLU A 123 17.29 -22.67 -10.83
N TYR A 124 16.63 -21.51 -10.90
CA TYR A 124 17.05 -20.34 -11.67
C TYR A 124 17.33 -19.13 -10.77
N THR A 125 18.13 -18.19 -11.26
CA THR A 125 18.42 -16.92 -10.59
C THR A 125 17.45 -15.82 -11.04
N SER A 126 17.45 -14.68 -10.33
CA SER A 126 16.73 -13.49 -10.82
C SER A 126 17.30 -13.03 -12.16
N GLN A 127 18.63 -13.06 -12.30
CA GLN A 127 19.33 -12.65 -13.52
C GLN A 127 18.97 -13.55 -14.70
N ASP A 128 18.88 -14.87 -14.49
CA ASP A 128 18.46 -15.81 -15.55
C ASP A 128 17.08 -15.42 -16.11
N VAL A 129 16.15 -15.03 -15.22
CA VAL A 129 14.80 -14.58 -15.62
C VAL A 129 14.86 -13.23 -16.33
N GLU A 130 15.67 -12.29 -15.85
CA GLU A 130 15.85 -10.97 -16.47
C GLU A 130 16.39 -11.09 -17.89
N GLU A 131 17.44 -11.89 -18.09
CA GLU A 131 18.05 -12.15 -19.41
C GLU A 131 17.06 -12.84 -20.35
N GLU A 132 16.39 -13.90 -19.89
CA GLU A 132 15.49 -14.68 -20.74
C GLU A 132 14.22 -13.91 -21.13
N VAL A 133 13.71 -13.05 -20.24
CA VAL A 133 12.56 -12.19 -20.52
C VAL A 133 12.97 -10.97 -21.35
N GLY A 134 14.14 -10.37 -21.06
CA GLY A 134 14.67 -9.24 -21.82
C GLY A 134 14.93 -9.59 -23.27
N SER A 135 15.51 -10.77 -23.54
CA SER A 135 15.68 -11.28 -24.91
C SER A 135 14.36 -11.37 -25.66
N VAL A 136 13.27 -11.79 -24.99
CA VAL A 136 11.95 -11.88 -25.63
C VAL A 136 11.38 -10.50 -25.95
N ILE A 137 11.63 -9.49 -25.12
CA ILE A 137 11.19 -8.11 -25.38
C ILE A 137 11.94 -7.54 -26.59
N LEU A 138 13.26 -7.75 -26.67
CA LEU A 138 14.09 -7.32 -27.81
C LEU A 138 13.71 -8.02 -29.12
N ASP A 139 13.44 -9.32 -29.07
CA ASP A 139 13.03 -10.08 -30.27
C ASP A 139 11.65 -9.63 -30.79
N GLU A 140 10.76 -9.16 -29.90
CA GLU A 140 9.40 -8.74 -30.25
C GLU A 140 9.36 -7.33 -30.83
N ASN A 141 10.17 -6.40 -30.29
CA ASN A 141 10.17 -5.00 -30.72
C ASN A 141 11.59 -4.47 -30.98
N PRO A 142 12.02 -4.37 -32.25
CA PRO A 142 13.33 -3.85 -32.64
C PRO A 142 13.57 -2.36 -32.35
N GLU A 143 12.53 -1.60 -31.96
CA GLU A 143 12.65 -0.19 -31.57
C GLU A 143 13.04 0.01 -30.09
N LEU A 144 13.24 -1.09 -29.36
CA LEU A 144 13.66 -1.10 -27.96
C LEU A 144 15.15 -1.39 -27.82
N ASP A 145 15.76 -0.75 -26.82
CA ASP A 145 17.12 -1.06 -26.35
C ASP A 145 17.16 -1.25 -24.83
N VAL A 146 18.18 -1.93 -24.32
CA VAL A 146 18.33 -2.19 -22.88
C VAL A 146 19.13 -1.08 -22.22
N ASP A 147 18.56 -0.45 -21.20
CA ASP A 147 19.25 0.46 -20.28
C ASP A 147 19.02 -0.02 -18.84
N LEU A 148 20.07 -0.46 -18.14
CA LEU A 148 19.95 -0.98 -16.78
C LEU A 148 20.03 0.11 -15.70
N ASP A 149 20.52 1.30 -16.07
CA ASP A 149 20.81 2.42 -15.19
C ASP A 149 19.64 3.42 -15.13
N ASP A 150 19.13 3.88 -16.28
CA ASP A 150 18.02 4.85 -16.39
C ASP A 150 17.03 4.50 -17.53
N PRO A 151 16.30 3.36 -17.40
CA PRO A 151 15.34 2.95 -18.42
C PRO A 151 14.09 3.85 -18.44
N GLU A 152 13.56 4.13 -19.64
CA GLU A 152 12.26 4.79 -19.81
C GLU A 152 11.11 3.89 -19.34
N HIS A 153 11.27 2.56 -19.46
CA HIS A 153 10.26 1.57 -19.07
C HIS A 153 10.85 0.43 -18.25
N GLU A 154 10.15 0.00 -17.19
CA GLU A 154 10.57 -1.16 -16.41
C GLU A 154 9.51 -2.26 -16.42
N PHE A 155 9.96 -3.50 -16.68
CA PHE A 155 9.14 -4.70 -16.56
C PHE A 155 9.53 -5.47 -15.31
N HIS A 156 8.72 -5.39 -14.26
CA HIS A 156 9.02 -6.00 -12.98
C HIS A 156 8.36 -7.37 -12.83
N ILE A 157 9.11 -8.30 -12.24
CA ILE A 157 8.65 -9.66 -11.95
C ILE A 157 8.98 -9.98 -10.48
N GLU A 158 7.98 -10.03 -9.60
CA GLU A 158 8.17 -10.57 -8.25
C GLU A 158 7.77 -12.05 -8.22
N ILE A 159 8.74 -12.95 -8.04
CA ILE A 159 8.56 -14.40 -7.95
C ILE A 159 8.59 -14.81 -6.49
N ARG A 160 7.52 -15.46 -6.02
CA ARG A 160 7.40 -15.94 -4.64
C ARG A 160 6.84 -17.34 -4.62
N HIS A 161 7.69 -18.30 -4.23
CA HIS A 161 7.35 -19.72 -4.31
C HIS A 161 6.77 -20.03 -5.70
N SER A 162 5.59 -20.65 -5.79
CA SER A 162 4.98 -21.04 -7.07
C SER A 162 4.22 -19.94 -7.81
N TYR A 163 4.34 -18.67 -7.41
CA TYR A 163 3.62 -17.55 -8.04
C TYR A 163 4.56 -16.48 -8.60
N ALA A 164 4.16 -15.86 -9.71
CA ALA A 164 4.78 -14.67 -10.29
C ALA A 164 3.78 -13.50 -10.29
N TYR A 165 4.27 -12.32 -9.98
CA TYR A 165 3.53 -11.06 -10.00
C TYR A 165 4.24 -10.09 -10.93
N ILE A 166 3.59 -9.75 -12.03
CA ILE A 166 4.14 -8.88 -13.07
C ILE A 166 3.53 -7.49 -12.94
N PHE A 167 4.33 -6.44 -13.02
CA PHE A 167 3.89 -5.05 -12.99
C PHE A 167 4.90 -4.13 -13.68
N THR A 168 4.42 -2.98 -14.13
CA THR A 168 5.24 -1.97 -14.83
C THR A 168 5.25 -0.63 -14.09
N GLU A 169 4.27 -0.41 -13.23
CA GLU A 169 4.14 0.83 -12.46
C GLU A 169 4.36 0.57 -10.97
N ILE A 170 5.08 1.49 -10.32
CA ILE A 170 5.27 1.53 -8.87
C ILE A 170 4.76 2.88 -8.39
N GLU A 171 3.62 2.87 -7.70
CA GLU A 171 3.08 4.07 -7.08
C GLU A 171 3.60 4.21 -5.64
N GLU A 172 4.01 5.42 -5.28
CA GLU A 172 4.52 5.74 -3.95
C GLU A 172 3.39 5.81 -2.92
N GLY A 173 3.58 5.09 -1.82
CA GLY A 173 2.77 5.20 -0.62
C GLY A 173 3.34 6.23 0.36
N PRO A 174 2.63 6.54 1.45
CA PRO A 174 3.13 7.49 2.44
C PRO A 174 4.32 6.94 3.27
N GLY A 175 4.58 5.63 3.24
CA GLY A 175 5.56 4.95 4.07
C GLY A 175 5.23 5.06 5.56
N GLY A 176 6.27 5.04 6.40
CA GLY A 176 6.11 5.07 7.85
C GLY A 176 5.64 3.74 8.43
N LEU A 177 5.03 3.78 9.62
CA LEU A 177 4.52 2.61 10.33
C LEU A 177 2.99 2.54 10.26
N PRO A 178 2.38 1.33 10.29
CA PRO A 178 0.94 1.18 10.37
C PRO A 178 0.37 1.99 11.54
N LEU A 179 -0.66 2.80 11.28
CA LEU A 179 -1.31 3.59 12.32
C LEU A 179 -1.84 2.69 13.43
N SER A 180 -1.59 3.05 14.70
CA SER A 180 -1.84 2.27 15.92
C SER A 180 -0.77 1.25 16.30
N SER A 181 0.29 1.06 15.51
CA SER A 181 1.39 0.16 15.86
C SER A 181 2.32 0.69 16.96
N GLN A 182 2.27 1.98 17.28
CA GLN A 182 3.08 2.62 18.34
C GLN A 182 2.21 3.23 19.46
N GLY A 183 1.04 2.64 19.71
CA GLY A 183 0.15 3.06 20.79
C GLY A 183 -0.65 4.32 20.47
N LYS A 184 -1.11 4.99 21.53
CA LYS A 184 -2.00 6.17 21.45
C LYS A 184 -1.32 7.39 22.08
N VAL A 185 -1.63 8.57 21.57
CA VAL A 185 -1.13 9.85 22.09
C VAL A 185 -2.26 10.86 22.15
N LEU A 186 -2.11 11.90 22.98
CA LEU A 186 -2.98 13.08 22.95
C LEU A 186 -2.34 14.13 22.05
N SER A 187 -3.15 14.85 21.27
CA SER A 187 -2.66 15.94 20.41
C SER A 187 -3.64 17.11 20.46
N TYR A 188 -3.16 18.29 20.84
CA TYR A 188 -3.89 19.55 20.64
C TYR A 188 -3.48 20.12 19.28
N VAL A 189 -4.45 20.53 18.46
CA VAL A 189 -4.23 21.05 17.10
C VAL A 189 -4.98 22.35 16.93
N GLU A 190 -4.25 23.46 16.88
CA GLU A 190 -4.84 24.81 16.73
C GLU A 190 -4.47 25.40 15.38
N ASN A 191 -3.24 25.14 14.93
CA ASN A 191 -2.70 25.69 13.69
C ASN A 191 -2.11 24.61 12.76
N LYS A 192 -1.62 25.06 11.60
CA LYS A 192 -1.07 24.18 10.56
C LYS A 192 0.18 23.41 11.00
N TYR A 193 0.99 23.97 11.91
CA TYR A 193 2.19 23.32 12.39
C TYR A 193 1.86 22.20 13.36
N ASP A 194 0.86 22.39 14.22
CA ASP A 194 0.35 21.33 15.09
C ASP A 194 -0.22 20.20 14.24
N PHE A 195 -1.00 20.51 13.20
CA PHE A 195 -1.51 19.51 12.26
C PHE A 195 -0.38 18.69 11.62
N LEU A 196 0.69 19.36 11.16
CA LEU A 196 1.85 18.70 10.59
C LEU A 196 2.56 17.82 11.63
N ALA A 197 2.71 18.29 12.86
CA ALA A 197 3.30 17.52 13.95
C ALA A 197 2.46 16.26 14.26
N THR A 198 1.14 16.40 14.38
CA THR A 198 0.21 15.27 14.56
C THR A 198 0.32 14.28 13.41
N TRP A 199 0.35 14.77 12.16
CA TRP A 199 0.48 13.92 10.98
C TRP A 199 1.82 13.16 10.96
N MET A 200 2.92 13.81 11.35
CA MET A 200 4.23 13.16 11.47
C MET A 200 4.23 12.07 12.56
N ILE A 201 3.56 12.31 13.69
CA ILE A 201 3.39 11.30 14.75
C ILE A 201 2.52 10.13 14.27
N MET A 202 1.45 10.39 13.52
CA MET A 202 0.64 9.35 12.87
C MET A 202 1.46 8.50 11.90
N LYS A 203 2.32 9.13 11.10
CA LYS A 203 3.26 8.45 10.19
C LYS A 203 4.25 7.54 10.93
N ARG A 204 4.55 7.84 12.20
CA ARG A 204 5.34 6.99 13.09
C ARG A 204 4.49 5.91 13.79
N GLY A 205 3.25 5.70 13.40
CA GLY A 205 2.40 4.61 13.87
C GLY A 205 1.64 4.88 15.17
N ALA A 206 1.77 6.06 15.76
CA ALA A 206 1.00 6.43 16.96
C ALA A 206 -0.35 7.01 16.57
N ARG A 207 -1.43 6.58 17.23
CA ARG A 207 -2.78 7.06 16.94
C ARG A 207 -3.18 8.21 17.86
N PRO A 208 -3.44 9.42 17.34
CA PRO A 208 -3.79 10.56 18.18
C PRO A 208 -5.26 10.52 18.62
N TYR A 209 -5.48 10.97 19.85
CA TYR A 209 -6.75 11.53 20.31
C TYR A 209 -6.64 13.04 20.16
N VAL A 210 -7.42 13.62 19.25
CA VAL A 210 -7.25 15.02 18.82
C VAL A 210 -8.16 15.95 19.60
N PHE A 211 -7.60 17.04 20.11
CA PHE A 211 -8.32 18.15 20.68
C PHE A 211 -8.09 19.37 19.79
N THR A 212 -9.14 20.12 19.48
CA THR A 212 -9.02 21.29 18.62
C THR A 212 -10.18 22.26 18.84
N ASP A 213 -9.94 23.54 18.56
CA ASP A 213 -10.97 24.57 18.48
C ASP A 213 -11.60 24.70 17.09
N ASP A 214 -11.07 23.99 16.09
CA ASP A 214 -11.52 24.08 14.70
C ASP A 214 -11.67 22.70 14.04
N LYS A 215 -12.93 22.37 13.68
CA LYS A 215 -13.31 21.12 13.01
C LYS A 215 -12.54 20.84 11.72
N LYS A 216 -12.04 21.86 11.02
CA LYS A 216 -11.28 21.66 9.77
C LYS A 216 -10.07 20.73 9.98
N TRP A 217 -9.46 20.77 11.16
CA TRP A 217 -8.31 19.92 11.47
C TRP A 217 -8.71 18.46 11.63
N ILE A 218 -9.87 18.20 12.24
CA ILE A 218 -10.46 16.86 12.36
C ILE A 218 -10.74 16.29 10.97
N GLU A 219 -11.36 17.07 10.09
CA GLU A 219 -11.69 16.65 8.72
C GLU A 219 -10.44 16.27 7.92
N ARG A 220 -9.38 17.09 8.02
CA ARG A 220 -8.11 16.81 7.34
C ARG A 220 -7.41 15.56 7.87
N LEU A 221 -7.43 15.34 9.19
CA LEU A 221 -6.83 14.16 9.81
C LEU A 221 -7.65 12.88 9.53
N LYS A 222 -8.98 13.00 9.38
CA LYS A 222 -9.86 11.87 9.01
C LYS A 222 -9.59 11.28 7.64
N ILE A 223 -8.89 12.00 6.75
CA ILE A 223 -8.39 11.45 5.49
C ILE A 223 -7.47 10.25 5.74
N TRP A 224 -6.67 10.32 6.81
CA TRP A 224 -5.64 9.36 7.22
C TRP A 224 -6.09 8.37 8.28
N ASP A 225 -7.05 8.77 9.14
CA ASP A 225 -7.71 7.89 10.10
C ASP A 225 -9.23 8.11 10.05
N PRO A 226 -9.99 7.32 9.27
CA PRO A 226 -11.44 7.49 9.21
C PRO A 226 -12.15 7.33 10.55
N ASN A 227 -11.51 6.64 11.50
CA ASN A 227 -12.02 6.38 12.84
C ASN A 227 -11.35 7.30 13.88
N LEU A 228 -10.79 8.43 13.45
CA LEU A 228 -10.12 9.40 14.32
C LEU A 228 -11.05 9.80 15.47
N LYS A 229 -10.53 9.68 16.69
CA LYS A 229 -11.20 10.19 17.86
C LYS A 229 -10.77 11.62 18.09
N ALA A 230 -11.74 12.52 18.13
CA ALA A 230 -11.50 13.93 18.33
C ALA A 230 -12.56 14.56 19.24
N ILE A 231 -12.15 15.58 20.00
CA ILE A 231 -12.99 16.39 20.88
C ILE A 231 -12.77 17.85 20.52
N GLU A 232 -13.85 18.61 20.40
CA GLU A 232 -13.77 20.06 20.27
C GLU A 232 -13.60 20.70 21.64
N VAL A 233 -12.64 21.60 21.77
CA VAL A 233 -12.35 22.37 22.98
C VAL A 233 -12.09 23.82 22.57
N LYS A 234 -12.42 24.79 23.42
CA LYS A 234 -12.23 26.22 23.12
C LYS A 234 -10.76 26.62 23.12
N ASN A 235 -9.93 25.93 23.89
CA ASN A 235 -8.50 26.18 24.00
C ASN A 235 -7.79 25.02 24.73
N PHE A 236 -6.46 25.09 24.77
CA PHE A 236 -5.61 24.14 25.49
C PHE A 236 -5.92 24.02 26.99
N GLN A 237 -6.31 25.11 27.67
CA GLN A 237 -6.62 25.06 29.10
C GLN A 237 -7.88 24.24 29.38
N GLU A 238 -8.89 24.35 28.53
CA GLU A 238 -10.08 23.50 28.61
C GLU A 238 -9.68 22.03 28.48
N MET A 239 -8.88 21.67 27.47
CA MET A 239 -8.35 20.30 27.32
C MET A 239 -7.66 19.80 28.59
N MET A 240 -6.74 20.58 29.18
CA MET A 240 -6.02 20.17 30.40
C MET A 240 -6.95 20.01 31.61
N SER A 241 -8.03 20.78 31.67
CA SER A 241 -9.01 20.65 32.75
C SER A 241 -9.87 19.37 32.65
N MET A 242 -9.95 18.74 31.47
CA MET A 242 -10.73 17.51 31.24
C MET A 242 -10.15 16.28 31.94
N GLU A 243 -8.86 16.28 32.33
CA GLU A 243 -8.24 15.19 33.08
C GLU A 243 -8.91 14.90 34.44
N HIS A 244 -9.71 15.84 34.97
CA HIS A 244 -10.43 15.66 36.24
C HIS A 244 -11.76 14.87 36.13
N LEU A 245 -12.19 14.49 34.92
CA LEU A 245 -13.49 13.82 34.71
C LEU A 245 -13.43 12.27 34.64
N GLU A 246 -12.26 11.64 34.57
CA GLU A 246 -12.14 10.17 34.50
C GLU A 246 -11.81 9.48 35.85
N ARG A 247 -11.77 10.20 36.98
CA ARG A 247 -11.68 9.56 38.32
C ARG A 247 -13.02 9.09 38.90
N GLY A 248 -14.08 9.11 38.11
CA GLY A 248 -15.42 8.72 38.54
C GLY A 248 -16.14 7.85 37.52
N ARG A 249 -15.66 6.62 37.30
CA ARG A 249 -16.45 5.45 36.85
C ARG A 249 -15.65 4.17 36.99
#